data_AF-A0A7W4E811-F1
#
_entry.id   AF-A0A7W4E811-F1
#
_cell.length_a   1.000
_cell.length_b   1.000
_cell.length_c   1.000
_cell.angle_alpha   90.00
_cell.angle_beta   90.00
_cell.angle_gamma   90.00
#
_symmetry.space_group_name_H-M   'P 1'
#
loop_
_entity.id
_entity.type
_entity.pdbx_description
1 polymer ?
#
loop_
_entity_poly.entity_id
_entity_poly.type
_entity_poly.pdbx_seq_one_letter_code
_entity_poly.pdbx_strand_id
1 'polypeptide(L)' 'MPKMKTHKGTAKRMKLTGSGKVVRRRAFKNHMLSKKSKSRKRRINTTATVE' A
#
# COMPACT_ATOMS: atom_id res chain seq x y z
N MET A 1 -0.38 27.58 -20.38
CA MET A 1 0.57 26.74 -19.63
C MET A 1 -0.16 25.51 -19.08
N PRO A 2 0.23 24.28 -19.45
CA PRO A 2 -0.45 23.08 -18.97
C PRO A 2 -0.12 22.82 -17.50
N LYS A 3 -1.14 22.62 -16.66
CA LYS A 3 -0.96 22.22 -15.25
C LYS A 3 -0.46 20.77 -15.18
N MET A 4 0.40 20.48 -14.21
CA MET A 4 0.84 19.11 -13.95
C MET A 4 -0.36 18.20 -13.63
N LYS A 5 -0.45 17.07 -14.34
CA LYS A 5 -1.51 16.08 -14.10
C LYS A 5 -1.09 15.13 -12.99
N THR A 6 -2.03 14.83 -12.10
CA THR A 6 -1.83 13.82 -11.06
C THR A 6 -1.83 12.42 -11.67
N HIS A 7 -0.80 11.62 -11.38
CA HIS A 7 -0.77 10.22 -11.78
C HIS A 7 -1.83 9.43 -10.99
N LYS A 8 -2.99 9.22 -11.61
CA LYS A 8 -4.17 8.63 -10.96
C LYS A 8 -3.92 7.21 -10.42
N GLY A 9 -3.01 6.46 -11.03
CA GLY A 9 -2.62 5.13 -10.55
C GLY A 9 -1.97 5.16 -9.17
N THR A 10 -1.09 6.14 -8.94
CA THR A 10 -0.38 6.30 -7.65
C THR A 10 -1.34 6.86 -6.61
N ALA A 11 -2.13 7.87 -6.96
CA ALA A 11 -3.09 8.50 -6.04
C ALA A 11 -4.13 7.51 -5.47
N LYS A 12 -4.51 6.47 -6.23
CA LYS A 12 -5.43 5.42 -5.75
C LYS A 12 -4.77 4.41 -4.80
N ARG A 13 -3.44 4.25 -4.86
CA ARG A 13 -2.70 3.15 -4.21
C ARG A 13 -1.87 3.61 -3.01
N MET A 14 -1.50 4.87 -2.98
CA MET A 14 -0.67 5.48 -1.94
C MET A 14 -1.43 6.59 -1.23
N LYS A 15 -1.27 6.65 0.10
CA LYS A 15 -1.85 7.71 0.93
C LYS A 15 -0.73 8.44 1.67
N LEU A 16 -0.94 9.71 1.95
CA LEU A 16 -0.06 10.52 2.81
C LEU A 16 -0.59 10.45 4.24
N THR A 17 0.30 10.25 5.20
CA THR A 17 -0.01 10.42 6.62
C THR A 17 0.07 11.90 7.00
N GLY A 18 -0.53 12.29 8.13
CA GLY A 18 -0.43 13.66 8.64
C GLY A 18 1.01 14.12 8.92
N SER A 19 1.94 13.19 9.09
CA SER A 19 3.38 13.42 9.24
C SER A 19 4.16 13.48 7.92
N GLY A 20 3.48 13.47 6.77
CA GLY A 20 4.10 13.55 5.44
C GLY A 20 4.69 12.23 4.91
N LYS A 21 4.55 11.11 5.64
CA LYS A 21 5.03 9.80 5.17
C LYS A 21 4.05 9.20 4.16
N VAL A 22 4.59 8.53 3.14
CA VAL A 22 3.77 7.81 2.15
C VAL A 22 3.53 6.39 2.63
N VAL A 23 2.26 5.96 2.64
CA VAL A 23 1.86 4.62 3.07
C VAL A 23 1.15 3.86 1.97
N ARG A 24 1.34 2.53 1.98
CA ARG A 24 0.71 1.59 1.03
C ARG A 24 0.27 0.30 1.73
N ARG A 25 -0.63 -0.42 1.07
CA ARG A 25 -0.96 -1.81 1.44
C ARG A 25 0.18 -2.75 1.03
N ARG A 26 0.50 -3.74 1.88
CA ARG A 26 1.46 -4.80 1.53
C ARG A 26 0.91 -5.72 0.44
N ALA A 27 1.81 -6.24 -0.38
CA ALA A 27 1.48 -7.16 -1.46
C ALA A 27 1.12 -8.57 -0.93
N PHE A 28 0.59 -9.42 -1.82
CA PHE A 28 0.28 -10.84 -1.57
C PHE A 28 -0.87 -11.14 -0.59
N LYS A 29 -1.77 -10.18 -0.32
CA LYS A 29 -2.98 -10.41 0.49
C LYS A 29 -4.24 -10.78 -0.34
N ASN A 30 -4.16 -10.74 -1.67
CA ASN A 30 -5.37 -10.90 -2.52
C ASN A 30 -5.87 -12.35 -2.66
N HIS A 31 -4.97 -13.31 -2.86
CA HIS A 31 -5.33 -14.71 -3.13
C HIS A 31 -4.27 -15.68 -2.56
N MET A 32 -4.57 -16.97 -2.59
CA MET A 32 -3.75 -18.05 -2.01
C MET A 32 -3.38 -17.79 -0.55
N LEU A 33 -4.39 -17.54 0.29
CA LEU A 33 -4.22 -17.31 1.73
C LEU A 33 -4.22 -18.62 2.54
N SER A 34 -4.77 -19.69 1.98
CA SER A 34 -4.80 -21.04 2.58
C SER A 34 -3.39 -21.55 2.86
N LYS A 35 -2.49 -21.48 1.86
CA LYS A 35 -1.09 -21.94 1.98
C LYS A 35 -0.17 -21.05 2.82
N LYS A 36 -0.65 -19.92 3.34
CA LYS A 36 0.18 -18.95 4.09
C LYS A 36 0.02 -19.18 5.59
N SER A 37 1.14 -19.22 6.30
CA SER A 37 1.16 -19.27 7.76
C SER A 37 0.39 -18.10 8.39
N LYS A 38 -0.14 -18.32 9.60
CA LYS A 38 -0.88 -17.28 10.35
C LYS A 38 -0.01 -16.04 10.61
N SER A 39 1.27 -16.22 10.93
CA SER A 39 2.23 -15.14 11.12
C SER A 39 2.44 -14.30 9.86
N ARG A 40 2.61 -14.94 8.69
CA ARG A 40 2.75 -14.25 7.41
C ARG A 40 1.50 -13.44 7.07
N LYS A 41 0.31 -14.01 7.29
CA LYS A 41 -0.98 -13.32 7.08
C LYS A 41 -1.12 -12.08 7.97
N ARG A 42 -0.69 -12.15 9.23
CA ARG A 42 -0.68 -11.01 10.15
C ARG A 42 0.24 -9.89 9.64
N ARG A 43 1.46 -10.24 9.22
CA ARG A 43 2.45 -9.27 8.72
C ARG A 43 2.02 -8.58 7.42
N ILE A 44 1.35 -9.28 6.50
CA ILE A 44 0.84 -8.65 5.26
C ILE A 44 -0.45 -7.86 5.45
N ASN A 45 -1.12 -8.01 6.59
CA ASN A 45 -2.31 -7.23 6.92
C ASN A 45 -1.97 -5.81 7.41
N THR A 46 -0.73 -5.55 7.80
CA THR A 46 -0.32 -4.23 8.27
C THR A 46 0.03 -3.30 7.11
N THR A 47 -0.17 -2.00 7.35
CA THR A 47 0.25 -0.93 6.45
C THR A 47 1.78 -0.88 6.39
N ALA A 48 2.34 -0.62 5.21
CA ALA A 48 3.77 -0.40 5.04
C ALA A 48 4.04 1.06 4.68
N THR A 49 5.03 1.65 5.33
CA THR A 49 5.62 2.93 4.93
C THR A 49 6.46 2.70 3.67
N VAL A 50 6.36 3.64 2.73
CA VAL A 50 7.25 3.76 1.57
C VAL A 50 8.24 4.83 1.97
N GLU A 51 9.40 4.38 2.45
CA GLU A 51 10.59 5.21 2.58
C GLU A 51 11.37 5.15 1.26
#